data_AF-A0A7R7CHP7-F1
#
_entry.id   AF-A0A7R7CHP7-F1
#
_cell.length_a   1.000
_cell.length_b   1.000
_cell.length_c   1.000
_cell.angle_alpha   90.00
_cell.angle_beta   90.00
_cell.angle_gamma   90.00
#
_symmetry.space_group_name_H-M   'P 1'
#
loop_
_entity.id
_entity.type
_entity.pdbx_description
1 polymer ?
#
loop_
_entity_poly.entity_id
_entity_poly.type
_entity_poly.pdbx_seq_one_letter_code
_entity_poly.pdbx_strand_id
1 'polypeptide(L)'
;MALTAIQKDVMRCIASNRSESSYVAGGVVLNRDWPRQSDDIDIFHDTDEEIGFVADADIALLQQAGFRVSVDVQIYGCVEARVSRDREATLIQWMSETRTRFFPLVRDDEWGARLHQADLAVNKIVAASTRTKARDFVDIVAIAEMMCPIGPLVLAAAGKPPHFSPQRLIDEMRRRGLSISDEHYVAVKGIPADWNASFLRGRLATALDQAEGYVVEAPVDLVGLLAVNSAGVPIEVGAMDDGRASFRKATAEPEVVPMFPEASYPWQAS
;
A
#
# COMPACT_ATOMS: atom_id res chain seq x y z
N MET A 1 12.28 -8.96 -9.68
CA MET A 1 11.76 -8.49 -8.37
C MET A 1 12.50 -7.22 -8.01
N ALA A 2 11.78 -6.13 -7.70
CA ALA A 2 12.35 -4.82 -7.38
C ALA A 2 13.04 -4.74 -6.01
N LEU A 3 12.77 -5.70 -5.12
CA LEU A 3 13.38 -5.77 -3.78
C LEU A 3 14.88 -6.07 -3.83
N THR A 4 15.67 -5.25 -3.14
CA THR A 4 17.11 -5.49 -2.94
C THR A 4 17.36 -6.67 -2.00
N ALA A 5 18.57 -7.23 -2.06
CA ALA A 5 18.97 -8.33 -1.18
C ALA A 5 18.87 -7.93 0.31
N ILE A 6 19.42 -6.77 0.69
CA ILE A 6 19.30 -6.27 2.06
C ILE A 6 17.84 -6.09 2.52
N GLN A 7 16.93 -5.59 1.68
CA GLN A 7 15.53 -5.43 2.07
C GLN A 7 14.86 -6.78 2.39
N LYS A 8 15.12 -7.80 1.55
CA LYS A 8 14.59 -9.15 1.79
C LYS A 8 15.11 -9.75 3.09
N ASP A 9 16.41 -9.61 3.33
CA ASP A 9 17.02 -10.19 4.53
C ASP A 9 16.60 -9.47 5.81
N VAL A 10 16.46 -8.15 5.76
CA VAL A 10 15.90 -7.34 6.85
C VAL A 10 14.47 -7.78 7.17
N MET A 11 13.58 -7.81 6.16
CA MET A 11 12.17 -8.19 6.38
C MET A 11 12.05 -9.62 6.90
N ARG A 12 12.86 -10.57 6.41
CA ARG A 12 12.87 -11.96 6.90
C ARG A 12 13.35 -12.04 8.35
N CYS A 13 14.35 -11.24 8.73
CA CYS A 13 14.88 -11.21 10.10
C CYS A 13 13.82 -10.79 11.13
N ILE A 14 13.00 -9.79 10.77
CA ILE A 14 12.00 -9.19 11.68
C ILE A 14 10.58 -9.73 11.44
N ALA A 15 10.40 -10.71 10.55
CA ALA A 15 9.10 -11.24 10.15
C ALA A 15 8.29 -11.80 11.34
N SER A 16 8.95 -12.46 12.29
CA SER A 16 8.29 -13.03 13.47
C SER A 16 7.69 -11.99 14.42
N ASN A 17 8.10 -10.73 14.31
CA ASN A 17 7.58 -9.63 15.12
C ASN A 17 6.36 -8.95 14.47
N ARG A 18 5.94 -9.40 13.28
CA ARG A 18 4.73 -8.90 12.63
C ARG A 18 3.49 -9.60 13.19
N SER A 19 2.43 -8.83 13.38
CA SER A 19 1.20 -9.22 14.06
C SER A 19 -0.03 -8.59 13.38
N GLU A 20 -1.21 -8.68 13.99
CA GLU A 20 -2.40 -7.96 13.52
C GLU A 20 -2.30 -6.43 13.69
N SER A 21 -1.38 -5.97 14.55
CA SER A 21 -1.15 -4.55 14.87
C SER A 21 0.23 -4.05 14.46
N SER A 22 1.10 -4.88 13.88
CA SER A 22 2.42 -4.53 13.35
C SER A 22 2.67 -5.24 12.03
N TYR A 23 2.69 -4.52 10.91
CA TYR A 23 2.68 -5.14 9.59
C TYR A 23 3.45 -4.33 8.56
N VAL A 24 4.02 -5.02 7.57
CA VAL A 24 4.77 -4.39 6.48
C VAL A 24 3.81 -3.73 5.49
N ALA A 25 4.16 -2.53 5.04
CA ALA A 25 3.32 -1.71 4.18
C ALA A 25 4.16 -1.00 3.10
N GLY A 26 3.56 0.05 2.53
CA GLY A 26 4.28 1.02 1.74
C GLY A 26 4.77 0.55 0.37
N GLY A 27 5.75 1.27 -0.14
CA GLY A 27 6.24 1.12 -1.52
C GLY A 27 6.88 -0.24 -1.79
N VAL A 28 7.50 -0.83 -0.76
CA VAL A 28 8.24 -2.09 -0.85
C VAL A 28 7.31 -3.28 -1.09
N VAL A 29 6.15 -3.31 -0.41
CA VAL A 29 5.14 -4.35 -0.62
C VAL A 29 4.40 -4.13 -1.94
N LEU A 30 3.99 -2.88 -2.21
CA LEU A 30 3.25 -2.54 -3.43
C LEU A 30 4.02 -2.95 -4.69
N ASN A 31 5.33 -2.67 -4.73
CA ASN A 31 6.15 -2.89 -5.92
C ASN A 31 6.94 -4.20 -5.91
N ARG A 32 6.63 -5.16 -5.04
CA ARG A 32 7.39 -6.41 -4.98
C ARG A 32 7.49 -7.14 -6.32
N ASP A 33 6.42 -7.06 -7.10
CA ASP A 33 6.24 -7.68 -8.42
C ASP A 33 6.31 -6.66 -9.56
N TRP A 34 6.54 -5.38 -9.26
CA TRP A 34 6.56 -4.27 -10.23
C TRP A 34 7.97 -3.68 -10.37
N PRO A 35 8.24 -2.86 -11.39
CA PRO A 35 9.59 -2.41 -11.68
C PRO A 35 10.19 -1.48 -10.62
N ARG A 36 9.39 -0.57 -10.03
CA ARG A 36 9.93 0.48 -9.16
C ARG A 36 10.58 -0.10 -7.91
N GLN A 37 11.84 0.21 -7.70
CA GLN A 37 12.55 -0.09 -6.47
C GLN A 37 12.14 0.89 -5.36
N SER A 38 11.75 0.38 -4.19
CA SER A 38 11.51 1.22 -3.00
C SER A 38 12.80 1.55 -2.27
N ASP A 39 12.85 2.73 -1.67
CA ASP A 39 14.03 3.20 -0.92
C ASP A 39 14.02 2.72 0.54
N ASP A 40 12.83 2.47 1.07
CA ASP A 40 12.47 2.27 2.47
C ASP A 40 11.62 1.02 2.67
N ILE A 41 11.64 0.51 3.91
CA ILE A 41 10.71 -0.49 4.44
C ILE A 41 9.81 0.22 5.44
N ASP A 42 8.51 0.19 5.16
CA ASP A 42 7.48 0.79 6.02
C ASP A 42 6.85 -0.31 6.90
N ILE A 43 6.85 -0.11 8.22
CA ILE A 43 6.18 -0.98 9.20
C ILE A 43 5.13 -0.13 9.91
N PHE A 44 3.87 -0.45 9.67
CA PHE A 44 2.75 0.29 10.24
C PHE A 44 2.25 -0.38 11.51
N HIS A 45 1.84 0.47 12.45
CA HIS A 45 1.25 0.06 13.70
C HIS A 45 -0.16 0.63 13.87
N ASP A 46 -0.98 -0.10 14.61
CA ASP A 46 -2.33 0.34 14.94
C ASP A 46 -2.34 1.53 15.92
N THR A 47 -1.32 1.61 16.80
CA THR A 47 -1.24 2.60 17.87
C THR A 47 0.18 3.10 18.05
N ASP A 48 0.32 4.37 18.42
CA ASP A 48 1.63 5.02 18.63
C ASP A 48 2.43 4.37 19.77
N GLU A 49 1.74 3.85 20.79
CA GLU A 49 2.33 3.22 21.97
C GLU A 49 3.14 1.96 21.64
N GLU A 50 2.78 1.25 20.57
CA GLU A 50 3.41 -0.02 20.21
C GLU A 50 4.76 0.16 19.51
N ILE A 51 4.94 1.29 18.84
CA ILE A 51 6.04 1.53 17.91
C ILE A 51 7.40 1.42 18.59
N GLY A 52 7.56 2.04 19.76
CA GLY A 52 8.85 2.10 20.45
C GLY A 52 9.40 0.72 20.80
N PHE A 53 8.59 -0.10 21.49
CA PHE A 53 9.06 -1.42 21.93
C PHE A 53 9.17 -2.43 20.77
N VAL A 54 8.33 -2.33 19.74
CA VAL A 54 8.44 -3.18 18.54
C VAL A 54 9.71 -2.81 17.74
N ALA A 55 9.99 -1.51 17.58
CA ALA A 55 11.21 -1.06 16.94
C ALA A 55 12.45 -1.53 17.72
N ASP A 56 12.47 -1.40 19.06
CA ASP A 56 13.58 -1.89 19.88
C ASP A 56 13.80 -3.41 19.71
N ALA A 57 12.72 -4.19 19.66
CA ALA A 57 12.80 -5.64 19.43
C ALA A 57 13.34 -5.99 18.03
N ASP A 58 12.85 -5.31 16.99
CA ASP A 58 13.34 -5.48 15.62
C ASP A 58 14.82 -5.10 15.49
N ILE A 59 15.22 -3.97 16.08
CA ILE A 59 16.60 -3.49 16.08
C ILE A 59 17.52 -4.50 16.77
N ALA A 60 17.09 -5.05 17.92
CA ALA A 60 17.87 -6.07 18.64
C ALA A 60 18.06 -7.34 17.79
N LEU A 61 17.01 -7.82 17.10
CA LEU A 61 17.11 -8.97 16.20
C LEU A 61 18.06 -8.70 15.02
N LEU A 62 17.95 -7.52 14.41
CA LEU A 62 18.82 -7.10 13.31
C LEU A 62 20.30 -7.04 13.75
N GLN A 63 20.58 -6.47 14.92
CA GLN A 63 21.94 -6.44 15.47
C GLN A 63 22.48 -7.84 15.76
N GLN A 64 21.66 -8.73 16.32
CA GLN A 64 22.03 -10.14 16.56
C GLN A 64 22.30 -10.89 15.25
N ALA A 65 21.58 -10.57 14.18
CA ALA A 65 21.80 -11.10 12.84
C ALA A 65 22.99 -10.47 12.09
N GLY A 66 23.75 -9.57 12.75
CA GLY A 66 24.97 -8.98 12.22
C GLY A 66 24.76 -7.72 11.36
N PHE A 67 23.56 -7.13 11.36
CA PHE A 67 23.34 -5.83 10.74
C PHE A 67 23.87 -4.70 11.63
N ARG A 68 24.39 -3.64 11.01
CA ARG A 68 24.63 -2.36 11.68
C ARG A 68 23.37 -1.51 11.59
N VAL A 69 22.87 -1.05 12.74
CA VAL A 69 21.67 -0.23 12.83
C VAL A 69 22.04 1.13 13.46
N SER A 70 21.64 2.21 12.80
CA SER A 70 21.73 3.59 13.30
C SER A 70 20.32 4.14 13.38
N VAL A 71 19.89 4.59 14.56
CA VAL A 71 18.58 5.23 14.74
C VAL A 71 18.73 6.71 14.42
N ASP A 72 17.99 7.17 13.41
CA ASP A 72 18.03 8.54 12.92
C ASP A 72 16.90 9.38 13.54
N VAL A 73 15.75 8.76 13.83
CA VAL A 73 14.60 9.37 14.50
C VAL A 73 14.04 8.42 15.55
N GLN A 74 13.77 8.95 16.75
CA GLN A 74 13.04 8.24 17.79
C GLN A 74 12.15 9.23 18.56
N ILE A 75 10.88 9.28 18.16
CA ILE A 75 9.85 10.13 18.78
C ILE A 75 8.59 9.31 19.01
N TYR A 76 7.67 9.82 19.83
CA TYR A 76 6.36 9.18 19.99
C TYR A 76 5.63 9.11 18.63
N GLY A 77 5.15 7.92 18.26
CA GLY A 77 4.49 7.69 16.97
C GLY A 77 5.41 7.42 15.78
N CYS A 78 6.74 7.51 15.93
CA CYS A 78 7.66 7.31 14.81
C CYS A 78 9.09 6.93 15.25
N VAL A 79 9.61 5.83 14.67
CA VAL A 79 11.02 5.47 14.72
C VAL A 79 11.54 5.29 13.29
N GLU A 80 12.71 5.85 13.00
CA GLU A 80 13.41 5.65 11.74
C GLU A 80 14.83 5.17 12.02
N ALA A 81 15.24 4.10 11.36
CA ALA A 81 16.60 3.59 11.46
C ALA A 81 17.18 3.23 10.10
N ARG A 82 18.45 3.55 9.92
CA ARG A 82 19.26 3.06 8.83
C ARG A 82 19.87 1.71 9.19
N VAL A 83 19.57 0.71 8.38
CA VAL A 83 20.08 -0.66 8.53
C VAL A 83 21.05 -0.94 7.39
N SER A 84 22.24 -1.42 7.73
CA SER A 84 23.31 -1.67 6.75
C SER A 84 24.04 -2.96 7.02
N ARG A 85 24.52 -3.57 5.93
CA ARG A 85 25.44 -4.71 5.95
C ARG A 85 26.32 -4.62 4.71
N ASP A 86 27.61 -4.80 4.89
CA ASP A 86 28.62 -4.60 3.85
C ASP A 86 28.51 -3.22 3.18
N ARG A 87 28.23 -3.19 1.87
CA ARG A 87 28.05 -1.98 1.05
C ARG A 87 26.59 -1.63 0.78
N GLU A 88 25.66 -2.38 1.36
CA GLU A 88 24.22 -2.17 1.20
C GLU A 88 23.62 -1.51 2.44
N ALA A 89 22.61 -0.68 2.22
CA ALA A 89 21.85 -0.04 3.28
C ALA A 89 20.39 0.19 2.83
N THR A 90 19.48 0.15 3.79
CA THR A 90 18.07 0.51 3.61
C THR A 90 17.57 1.26 4.83
N LEU A 91 16.51 2.05 4.67
CA LEU A 91 15.82 2.70 5.76
C LEU A 91 14.66 1.82 6.20
N ILE A 92 14.43 1.73 7.50
CA ILE A 92 13.23 1.14 8.08
C ILE A 92 12.53 2.24 8.87
N GLN A 93 11.23 2.36 8.65
CA GLN A 93 10.36 3.30 9.35
C GLN A 93 9.26 2.53 10.07
N TRP A 94 9.18 2.68 11.39
CA TRP A 94 8.05 2.24 12.20
C TRP A 94 7.20 3.46 12.49
N MET A 95 5.95 3.45 12.03
CA MET A 95 5.03 4.57 12.19
C MET A 95 3.61 4.08 12.41
N SER A 96 2.74 4.93 12.97
CA SER A 96 1.32 4.63 13.01
C SER A 96 0.64 4.96 11.67
N GLU A 97 -0.42 4.24 11.36
CA GLU A 97 -1.35 4.63 10.31
C GLU A 97 -2.79 4.62 10.83
N THR A 98 -3.71 5.21 10.07
CA THR A 98 -5.14 5.02 10.30
C THR A 98 -5.46 3.54 10.16
N ARG A 99 -5.87 2.89 11.27
CA ARG A 99 -6.26 1.46 11.39
C ARG A 99 -7.33 1.00 10.39
N THR A 100 -7.86 1.92 9.59
CA THR A 100 -8.96 1.69 8.67
C THR A 100 -8.48 1.06 7.36
N ARG A 101 -8.80 -0.23 7.16
CA ARG A 101 -8.43 -1.06 6.00
C ARG A 101 -9.68 -1.64 5.33
N PHE A 102 -9.61 -1.92 4.04
CA PHE A 102 -10.67 -2.58 3.26
C PHE A 102 -10.57 -4.11 3.32
N PHE A 103 -9.37 -4.64 3.52
CA PHE A 103 -9.11 -6.06 3.64
C PHE A 103 -8.42 -6.40 4.98
N PRO A 104 -8.57 -7.64 5.46
CA PRO A 104 -7.69 -8.20 6.48
C PRO A 104 -6.22 -8.11 6.06
N LEU A 105 -5.33 -8.13 7.06
CA LEU A 105 -3.91 -8.27 6.78
C LEU A 105 -3.64 -9.62 6.09
N VAL A 106 -2.70 -9.60 5.15
CA VAL A 106 -2.25 -10.82 4.50
C VAL A 106 -1.12 -11.42 5.31
N ARG A 107 -1.30 -12.67 5.73
CA ARG A 107 -0.23 -13.49 6.30
C ARG A 107 0.73 -13.90 5.20
N ASP A 108 2.00 -13.61 5.41
CA ASP A 108 3.05 -13.76 4.42
C ASP A 108 4.18 -14.59 5.04
N ASP A 109 4.50 -15.72 4.42
CA ASP A 109 5.48 -16.66 4.98
C ASP A 109 6.89 -16.07 5.05
N GLU A 110 7.20 -15.09 4.20
CA GLU A 110 8.50 -14.43 4.20
C GLU A 110 8.54 -13.19 5.09
N TRP A 111 7.43 -12.43 5.15
CA TRP A 111 7.41 -11.09 5.77
C TRP A 111 6.48 -10.99 6.99
N GLY A 112 5.88 -12.09 7.42
CA GLY A 112 5.00 -12.17 8.59
C GLY A 112 3.58 -11.68 8.29
N ALA A 113 3.34 -10.37 8.41
CA ALA A 113 2.05 -9.75 8.13
C ALA A 113 2.24 -8.48 7.30
N ARG A 114 1.34 -8.25 6.33
CA ARG A 114 1.40 -7.07 5.45
C ARG A 114 0.03 -6.57 5.03
N LEU A 115 -0.03 -5.33 4.56
CA LEU A 115 -1.24 -4.80 3.91
C LEU A 115 -1.58 -5.58 2.63
N HIS A 116 -2.88 -5.62 2.33
CA HIS A 116 -3.40 -6.10 1.07
C HIS A 116 -3.03 -5.14 -0.07
N GLN A 117 -2.85 -5.67 -1.28
CA GLN A 117 -2.42 -4.88 -2.44
C GLN A 117 -3.40 -3.74 -2.75
N ALA A 118 -4.69 -3.98 -2.62
CA ALA A 118 -5.73 -2.97 -2.85
C ALA A 118 -5.67 -1.84 -1.82
N ASP A 119 -5.42 -2.14 -0.54
CA ASP A 119 -5.22 -1.12 0.49
C ASP A 119 -4.00 -0.25 0.20
N LEU A 120 -2.89 -0.85 -0.23
CA LEU A 120 -1.70 -0.12 -0.65
C LEU A 120 -1.98 0.81 -1.83
N ALA A 121 -2.76 0.35 -2.82
CA ALA A 121 -3.16 1.15 -3.97
C ALA A 121 -4.06 2.34 -3.56
N VAL A 122 -5.03 2.13 -2.66
CA VAL A 122 -5.86 3.23 -2.12
C VAL A 122 -5.00 4.22 -1.34
N ASN A 123 -4.08 3.75 -0.50
CA ASN A 123 -3.16 4.62 0.24
C ASN A 123 -2.28 5.47 -0.71
N LYS A 124 -1.97 4.97 -1.91
CA LYS A 124 -1.26 5.77 -2.93
C LYS A 124 -2.10 6.90 -3.53
N ILE A 125 -3.40 6.72 -3.70
CA ILE A 125 -4.30 7.81 -4.09
C ILE A 125 -4.33 8.91 -3.01
N VAL A 126 -4.41 8.51 -1.74
CA VAL A 126 -4.38 9.46 -0.61
C VAL A 126 -3.04 10.19 -0.55
N ALA A 127 -1.92 9.48 -0.71
CA ALA A 127 -0.59 10.10 -0.72
C ALA A 127 -0.41 11.07 -1.92
N ALA A 128 -0.74 10.63 -3.14
CA ALA A 128 -0.57 11.44 -4.35
C ALA A 128 -1.45 12.71 -4.37
N SER A 129 -2.60 12.69 -3.69
CA SER A 129 -3.48 13.87 -3.56
C SER A 129 -3.04 14.85 -2.47
N THR A 130 -2.23 14.42 -1.49
CA THR A 130 -1.85 15.25 -0.33
C THR A 130 -0.42 15.76 -0.39
N ARG A 131 0.50 15.04 -1.06
CA ARG A 131 1.91 15.42 -1.20
C ARG A 131 2.41 15.31 -2.63
N THR A 132 3.54 15.96 -2.90
CA THR A 132 4.18 15.93 -4.22
C THR A 132 5.48 15.14 -4.15
N LYS A 133 5.42 13.84 -4.44
CA LYS A 133 6.59 12.94 -4.53
C LYS A 133 6.51 12.15 -5.83
N ALA A 134 7.55 12.20 -6.66
CA ALA A 134 7.57 11.53 -7.97
C ALA A 134 7.23 10.04 -7.90
N ARG A 135 7.75 9.35 -6.88
CA ARG A 135 7.48 7.92 -6.63
C ARG A 135 5.98 7.59 -6.49
N ASP A 136 5.18 8.48 -5.92
CA ASP A 136 3.74 8.21 -5.75
C ASP A 136 3.02 8.23 -7.10
N PHE A 137 3.41 9.11 -8.03
CA PHE A 137 2.81 9.16 -9.37
C PHE A 137 3.29 8.03 -10.28
N VAL A 138 4.55 7.60 -10.13
CA VAL A 138 5.03 6.36 -10.76
C VAL A 138 4.23 5.16 -10.26
N ASP A 139 3.94 5.09 -8.95
CA ASP A 139 3.08 4.05 -8.37
C ASP A 139 1.65 4.10 -8.95
N ILE A 140 1.06 5.29 -9.13
CA ILE A 140 -0.26 5.43 -9.78
C ILE A 140 -0.25 4.91 -11.22
N VAL A 141 0.77 5.27 -12.01
CA VAL A 141 0.92 4.75 -13.37
C VAL A 141 1.07 3.23 -13.34
N ALA A 142 1.91 2.69 -12.45
CA ALA A 142 2.08 1.25 -12.30
C ALA A 142 0.77 0.51 -11.94
N ILE A 143 -0.02 1.07 -11.02
CA ILE A 143 -1.35 0.54 -10.66
C ILE A 143 -2.27 0.53 -11.88
N ALA A 144 -2.34 1.63 -12.63
CA ALA A 144 -3.19 1.75 -13.81
C ALA A 144 -2.80 0.75 -14.92
N GLU A 145 -1.51 0.49 -15.11
CA GLU A 145 -1.01 -0.45 -16.13
C GLU A 145 -1.13 -1.92 -15.73
N MET A 146 -0.91 -2.24 -14.46
CA MET A 146 -0.63 -3.62 -14.03
C MET A 146 -1.64 -4.18 -13.02
N MET A 147 -2.54 -3.35 -12.48
CA MET A 147 -3.45 -3.77 -11.42
C MET A 147 -4.92 -3.51 -11.75
N CYS A 148 -5.33 -2.24 -11.84
CA CYS A 148 -6.73 -1.87 -12.00
C CYS A 148 -6.90 -0.42 -12.46
N PRO A 149 -8.07 -0.05 -13.00
CA PRO A 149 -8.43 1.34 -13.20
C PRO A 149 -8.35 2.16 -11.90
N ILE A 150 -8.12 3.47 -12.03
CA ILE A 150 -7.92 4.37 -10.88
C ILE A 150 -9.25 4.80 -10.24
N GLY A 151 -10.34 4.84 -11.00
CA GLY A 151 -11.66 5.27 -10.53
C GLY A 151 -12.14 4.61 -9.23
N PRO A 152 -12.14 3.26 -9.12
CA PRO A 152 -12.57 2.56 -7.90
C PRO A 152 -11.72 2.92 -6.68
N LEU A 153 -10.42 3.13 -6.88
CA LEU A 153 -9.50 3.53 -5.81
C LEU A 153 -9.76 4.96 -5.34
N VAL A 154 -10.14 5.86 -6.25
CA VAL A 154 -10.54 7.24 -5.94
C VAL A 154 -11.82 7.27 -5.10
N LEU A 155 -12.84 6.49 -5.48
CA LEU A 155 -14.08 6.39 -4.69
C LEU A 155 -13.79 5.87 -3.29
N ALA A 156 -12.99 4.82 -3.16
CA ALA A 156 -12.59 4.27 -1.88
C ALA A 156 -11.78 5.28 -1.03
N ALA A 157 -10.82 5.96 -1.63
CA ALA A 157 -9.96 6.95 -0.97
C ALA A 157 -10.76 8.14 -0.40
N ALA A 158 -11.87 8.53 -1.02
CA ALA A 158 -12.74 9.60 -0.52
C ALA A 158 -13.34 9.28 0.86
N GLY A 159 -13.46 8.00 1.22
CA GLY A 159 -13.88 7.55 2.55
C GLY A 159 -12.79 7.68 3.62
N LYS A 160 -11.54 7.96 3.26
CA LYS A 160 -10.40 8.07 4.19
C LYS A 160 -10.01 9.53 4.43
N PRO A 161 -9.41 9.87 5.59
CA PRO A 161 -8.84 11.20 5.80
C PRO A 161 -7.88 11.58 4.66
N PRO A 162 -7.89 12.84 4.19
CA PRO A 162 -8.59 14.01 4.73
C PRO A 162 -10.05 14.20 4.25
N HIS A 163 -10.69 13.15 3.72
CA HIS A 163 -12.09 13.17 3.24
C HIS A 163 -12.33 14.15 2.10
N PHE A 164 -11.40 14.19 1.14
CA PHE A 164 -11.63 14.90 -0.12
C PHE A 164 -12.70 14.19 -0.94
N SER A 165 -13.50 14.97 -1.69
CA SER A 165 -14.40 14.39 -2.68
C SER A 165 -13.60 13.66 -3.77
N PRO A 166 -14.21 12.66 -4.45
CA PRO A 166 -13.58 11.97 -5.58
C PRO A 166 -12.97 12.92 -6.62
N GLN A 167 -13.72 13.96 -7.01
CA GLN A 167 -13.24 14.97 -7.96
C GLN A 167 -12.00 15.71 -7.43
N ARG A 168 -12.02 16.13 -6.17
CA ARG A 168 -10.90 16.86 -5.56
C ARG A 168 -9.64 16.00 -5.47
N LEU A 169 -9.77 14.70 -5.22
CA LEU A 169 -8.63 13.76 -5.24
C LEU A 169 -7.98 13.74 -6.63
N ILE A 170 -8.79 13.62 -7.68
CA ILE A 170 -8.32 13.63 -9.08
C ILE A 170 -7.63 14.95 -9.41
N ASP A 171 -8.26 16.08 -9.09
CA ASP A 171 -7.72 17.42 -9.37
C ASP A 171 -6.37 17.65 -8.67
N GLU A 172 -6.25 17.26 -7.40
CA GLU A 172 -5.00 17.39 -6.65
C GLU A 172 -3.90 16.48 -7.20
N MET A 173 -4.21 15.23 -7.54
CA MET A 173 -3.25 14.33 -8.18
C MET A 173 -2.80 14.87 -9.54
N ARG A 174 -3.72 15.37 -10.35
CA ARG A 174 -3.42 15.96 -11.67
C ARG A 174 -2.49 17.16 -11.51
N ARG A 175 -2.87 18.10 -10.63
CA ARG A 175 -2.09 19.32 -10.37
C ARG A 175 -0.67 19.00 -9.90
N ARG A 176 -0.51 18.06 -8.96
CA ARG A 176 0.79 17.72 -8.37
C ARG A 176 1.65 16.87 -9.31
N GLY A 177 1.06 15.84 -9.90
CA GLY A 177 1.75 14.88 -10.77
C GLY A 177 2.28 15.52 -12.05
N LEU A 178 1.49 16.41 -12.65
CA LEU A 178 1.89 17.10 -13.88
C LEU A 178 2.87 18.25 -13.63
N SER A 179 3.05 18.69 -12.38
CA SER A 179 3.98 19.77 -11.99
C SER A 179 5.35 19.29 -11.52
N ILE A 180 5.58 17.99 -11.39
CA ILE A 180 6.90 17.44 -11.01
C ILE A 180 7.93 17.77 -12.10
N SER A 181 9.21 18.00 -11.76
CA SER A 181 10.26 18.19 -12.77
C SER A 181 10.71 16.86 -13.37
N ASP A 182 11.25 16.88 -14.59
CA ASP A 182 11.75 15.67 -15.24
C ASP A 182 12.88 15.01 -14.44
N GLU A 183 13.76 15.82 -13.82
CA GLU A 183 14.84 15.35 -12.94
C GLU A 183 14.32 14.50 -11.78
N HIS A 184 13.19 14.89 -11.17
CA HIS A 184 12.58 14.13 -10.08
C HIS A 184 11.97 12.81 -10.55
N TYR A 185 11.44 12.74 -11.78
CA TYR A 185 10.98 11.47 -12.35
C TYR A 185 12.16 10.55 -12.68
N VAL A 186 13.23 11.09 -13.27
CA VAL A 186 14.46 10.34 -13.59
C VAL A 186 15.13 9.78 -12.33
N ALA A 187 15.00 10.45 -11.19
CA ALA A 187 15.56 9.98 -9.92
C ALA A 187 14.84 8.74 -9.34
N VAL A 188 13.66 8.36 -9.86
CA VAL A 188 12.93 7.17 -9.37
C VAL A 188 13.63 5.90 -9.87
N LYS A 189 13.99 5.01 -8.94
CA LYS A 189 14.79 3.81 -9.23
C LYS A 189 13.94 2.65 -9.73
N GLY A 190 14.55 1.80 -10.55
CA GLY A 190 13.98 0.52 -11.01
C GLY A 190 12.91 0.65 -12.10
N ILE A 191 12.52 1.85 -12.50
CA ILE A 191 11.54 2.04 -13.56
C ILE A 191 12.11 1.62 -14.93
N PRO A 192 11.27 1.12 -15.85
CA PRO A 192 11.69 0.81 -17.22
C PRO A 192 12.26 2.05 -17.93
N ALA A 193 13.22 1.84 -18.85
CA ALA A 193 13.90 2.94 -19.53
C ALA A 193 12.96 3.79 -20.42
N ASP A 194 11.88 3.18 -20.91
CA ASP A 194 10.81 3.83 -21.67
C ASP A 194 9.84 4.64 -20.80
N TRP A 195 9.84 4.44 -19.47
CA TRP A 195 9.05 5.24 -18.52
C TRP A 195 9.72 6.58 -18.20
N ASN A 196 10.01 7.36 -19.24
CA ASN A 196 10.50 8.72 -19.10
C ASN A 196 9.41 9.68 -18.59
N ALA A 197 9.78 10.90 -18.24
CA ALA A 197 8.85 11.88 -17.69
C ALA A 197 7.65 12.19 -18.61
N SER A 198 7.84 12.20 -19.93
CA SER A 198 6.76 12.41 -20.89
C SER A 198 5.77 11.25 -20.89
N PHE A 199 6.28 10.01 -20.90
CA PHE A 199 5.46 8.81 -20.76
C PHE A 199 4.65 8.84 -19.46
N LEU A 200 5.31 9.07 -18.33
CA LEU A 200 4.66 9.07 -17.02
C LEU A 200 3.55 10.12 -16.93
N ARG A 201 3.78 11.34 -17.41
CA ARG A 201 2.73 12.38 -17.45
C ARG A 201 1.58 12.01 -18.37
N GLY A 202 1.87 11.48 -19.56
CA GLY A 202 0.84 11.08 -20.52
C GLY A 202 -0.05 9.94 -19.97
N ARG A 203 0.57 8.92 -19.37
CA ARG A 203 -0.17 7.81 -18.75
C ARG A 203 -0.93 8.24 -17.50
N LEU A 204 -0.34 9.08 -16.66
CA LEU A 204 -1.03 9.65 -15.51
C LEU A 204 -2.24 10.47 -15.94
N ALA A 205 -2.10 11.37 -16.91
CA ALA A 205 -3.21 12.18 -17.43
C ALA A 205 -4.34 11.29 -17.96
N THR A 206 -4.00 10.28 -18.78
CA THR A 206 -4.96 9.31 -19.32
C THR A 206 -5.72 8.57 -18.21
N ALA A 207 -5.01 8.06 -17.20
CA ALA A 207 -5.62 7.33 -16.10
C ALA A 207 -6.54 8.22 -15.24
N LEU A 208 -6.18 9.49 -15.06
CA LEU A 208 -7.00 10.48 -14.34
C LEU A 208 -8.22 10.91 -15.15
N ASP A 209 -8.12 11.07 -16.47
CA ASP A 209 -9.27 11.34 -17.36
C ASP A 209 -10.28 10.18 -17.32
N GLN A 210 -9.79 8.93 -17.34
CA GLN A 210 -10.64 7.74 -17.21
C GLN A 210 -11.33 7.67 -15.84
N ALA A 211 -10.56 7.91 -14.76
CA ALA A 211 -11.12 7.95 -13.40
C ALA A 211 -12.18 9.04 -13.26
N GLU A 212 -11.97 10.21 -13.86
CA GLU A 212 -12.93 11.31 -13.86
C GLU A 212 -14.21 10.94 -14.59
N GLY A 213 -14.11 10.33 -15.78
CA GLY A 213 -15.27 9.82 -16.51
C GLY A 213 -16.07 8.80 -15.70
N TYR A 214 -15.39 7.85 -15.05
CA TYR A 214 -16.04 6.88 -14.17
C TYR A 214 -16.73 7.53 -12.97
N VAL A 215 -16.05 8.45 -12.28
CA VAL A 215 -16.58 9.13 -11.09
C VAL A 215 -17.86 9.92 -11.39
N VAL A 216 -18.00 10.46 -12.61
CA VAL A 216 -19.21 11.18 -13.03
C VAL A 216 -20.42 10.24 -13.19
N GLU A 217 -20.19 9.02 -13.65
CA GLU A 217 -21.26 8.05 -13.92
C GLU A 217 -21.53 7.10 -12.74
N ALA A 218 -20.57 6.93 -11.84
CA ALA A 218 -20.65 6.01 -10.72
C ALA A 218 -21.78 6.37 -9.74
N PRO A 219 -22.51 5.37 -9.20
CA PRO A 219 -23.46 5.58 -8.11
C PRO A 219 -22.84 6.32 -6.91
N VAL A 220 -23.52 7.34 -6.41
CA VAL A 220 -23.05 8.16 -5.27
C VAL A 220 -22.82 7.31 -4.01
N ASP A 221 -23.58 6.24 -3.83
CA ASP A 221 -23.47 5.31 -2.70
C ASP A 221 -22.14 4.54 -2.66
N LEU A 222 -21.37 4.55 -3.76
CA LEU A 222 -20.03 3.95 -3.81
C LEU A 222 -18.94 4.81 -3.16
N VAL A 223 -19.21 6.08 -2.85
CA VAL A 223 -18.22 6.96 -2.24
C VAL A 223 -17.81 6.40 -0.87
N GLY A 224 -16.51 6.15 -0.70
CA GLY A 224 -15.93 5.51 0.48
C GLY A 224 -16.03 3.99 0.50
N LEU A 225 -16.56 3.36 -0.55
CA LEU A 225 -16.55 1.91 -0.76
C LEU A 225 -15.52 1.53 -1.81
N LEU A 226 -15.01 0.30 -1.68
CA LEU A 226 -14.14 -0.32 -2.66
C LEU A 226 -14.89 -1.49 -3.30
N ALA A 227 -15.27 -1.35 -4.57
CA ALA A 227 -15.84 -2.42 -5.38
C ALA A 227 -14.72 -3.33 -5.90
N VAL A 228 -14.80 -4.63 -5.65
CA VAL A 228 -13.78 -5.61 -6.05
C VAL A 228 -14.41 -6.86 -6.67
N ASN A 229 -13.70 -7.48 -7.61
CA ASN A 229 -14.11 -8.76 -8.19
C ASN A 229 -13.85 -9.93 -7.22
N SER A 230 -14.14 -11.17 -7.65
CA SER A 230 -13.95 -12.38 -6.85
C SER A 230 -12.49 -12.66 -6.45
N ALA A 231 -11.52 -12.07 -7.16
CA ALA A 231 -10.10 -12.15 -6.83
C ALA A 231 -9.63 -11.03 -5.88
N GLY A 232 -10.54 -10.15 -5.43
CA GLY A 232 -10.20 -9.01 -4.59
C GLY A 232 -9.52 -7.85 -5.33
N VAL A 233 -9.55 -7.85 -6.67
CA VAL A 233 -9.01 -6.76 -7.50
C VAL A 233 -10.08 -5.67 -7.67
N PRO A 234 -9.75 -4.38 -7.46
CA PRO A 234 -10.68 -3.27 -7.68
C PRO A 234 -11.21 -3.20 -9.11
N ILE A 235 -12.51 -2.97 -9.25
CA ILE A 235 -13.19 -2.88 -10.55
C ILE A 235 -14.19 -1.72 -10.58
N GLU A 236 -14.42 -1.20 -11.78
CA GLU A 236 -15.47 -0.21 -12.04
C GLU A 236 -16.83 -0.89 -12.19
N VAL A 237 -17.86 -0.30 -11.57
CA VAL A 237 -19.24 -0.79 -11.62
C VAL A 237 -20.21 0.35 -11.90
N GLY A 238 -21.25 0.06 -12.68
CA GLY A 238 -22.32 1.03 -12.97
C GLY A 238 -23.47 1.02 -11.95
N ALA A 239 -23.52 0.02 -11.05
CA ALA A 239 -24.60 -0.16 -10.09
C ALA A 239 -24.12 -0.92 -8.83
N MET A 240 -24.86 -0.74 -7.73
CA MET A 240 -24.59 -1.40 -6.43
C MET A 240 -24.98 -2.89 -6.42
N ASP A 241 -25.77 -3.35 -7.40
CA ASP A 241 -26.23 -4.74 -7.55
C ASP A 241 -25.47 -5.47 -8.68
N ASP A 242 -24.31 -4.96 -9.09
CA ASP A 242 -23.46 -5.61 -10.07
C ASP A 242 -22.96 -6.96 -9.52
N GLY A 243 -23.57 -8.06 -9.99
CA GLY A 243 -23.26 -9.42 -9.54
C GLY A 243 -21.81 -9.88 -9.78
N ARG A 244 -20.97 -9.04 -10.39
CA ARG A 244 -19.53 -9.27 -10.54
C ARG A 244 -18.70 -8.69 -9.38
N ALA A 245 -19.31 -7.84 -8.55
CA ALA A 245 -18.63 -7.07 -7.54
C ALA A 245 -19.08 -7.42 -6.12
N SER A 246 -18.11 -7.38 -5.21
CA SER A 246 -18.34 -7.27 -3.77
C SER A 246 -17.90 -5.89 -3.31
N PHE A 247 -18.61 -5.33 -2.34
CA PHE A 247 -18.38 -3.97 -1.85
C PHE A 247 -17.77 -4.02 -0.47
N ARG A 248 -16.59 -3.43 -0.32
CA ARG A 248 -15.87 -3.36 0.96
C ARG A 248 -15.91 -1.94 1.49
N LYS A 249 -16.22 -1.80 2.78
CA LYS A 249 -16.08 -0.54 3.50
C LYS A 249 -14.84 -0.63 4.36
N ALA A 250 -14.08 0.46 4.44
CA ALA A 250 -12.92 0.49 5.31
C ALA A 250 -13.35 0.35 6.78
N THR A 251 -12.75 -0.58 7.51
CA THR A 251 -13.03 -0.86 8.92
C THR A 251 -11.75 -0.80 9.76
N ALA A 252 -11.88 -0.38 11.02
CA ALA A 252 -10.82 -0.43 12.02
C ALA A 252 -10.84 -1.74 12.84
N GLU A 253 -11.89 -2.54 12.67
CA GLU A 253 -12.01 -3.85 13.31
C GLU A 253 -11.36 -4.92 12.42
N PRO A 254 -10.58 -5.86 12.98
CA PRO A 254 -10.14 -7.03 12.23
C PRO A 254 -11.38 -7.77 11.72
N GLU A 255 -11.51 -7.95 10.41
CA GLU A 255 -12.49 -8.88 9.86
C GLU A 255 -12.12 -10.28 10.38
N VAL A 256 -12.80 -10.74 11.43
CA VAL A 256 -12.67 -12.11 11.93
C VAL A 256 -13.29 -13.01 10.87
N VAL A 257 -12.48 -13.55 9.97
CA VAL A 257 -12.92 -14.67 9.13
C VAL A 257 -13.18 -15.83 10.09
N PRO A 258 -14.41 -16.33 10.25
CA PRO A 258 -14.65 -17.47 11.10
C PRO A 258 -13.82 -18.63 10.54
N MET A 259 -12.89 -19.15 11.34
CA MET A 259 -12.33 -20.46 11.06
C MET A 259 -13.47 -21.47 11.19
N PHE A 260 -14.04 -21.88 10.07
CA PHE A 260 -14.92 -23.03 10.06
C PHE A 260 -14.06 -24.24 10.46
N PRO A 261 -14.41 -24.98 11.51
CA PRO A 261 -13.78 -26.28 11.77
C PRO A 261 -13.96 -27.12 10.51
N GLU A 262 -12.89 -27.73 10.01
CA GLU A 262 -13.00 -28.72 8.94
C GLU A 262 -14.06 -29.74 9.34
N ALA A 263 -15.21 -29.71 8.65
CA ALA A 263 -16.33 -30.56 8.94
C ALA A 263 -15.96 -32.01 8.60
N SER A 264 -15.38 -32.71 9.57
CA SER A 264 -15.19 -34.15 9.54
C SER A 264 -16.35 -34.80 10.29
N TYR A 265 -17.45 -35.03 9.58
CA TYR A 265 -18.43 -36.04 9.99
C TYR A 265 -18.90 -36.84 8.77
N PRO A 266 -18.54 -38.14 8.68
CA PRO A 266 -19.15 -39.04 7.72
C PRO A 266 -20.59 -39.33 8.17
N TRP A 267 -21.55 -38.99 7.32
CA TRP A 267 -22.92 -39.47 7.43
C TRP A 267 -22.94 -41.01 7.38
N GLN A 268 -23.18 -41.65 8.52
CA GLN A 268 -23.60 -43.05 8.57
C GLN A 268 -25.14 -43.06 8.58
N ALA A 269 -25.72 -43.46 7.45
CA ALA A 269 -27.14 -43.77 7.37
C ALA A 269 -27.38 -45.18 7.93
N SER A 270 -28.19 -45.26 8.98
CA SER A 270 -28.87 -46.47 9.45
C SER A 270 -30.26 -46.57 8.84
#